data_AF-A0A6M2A0G2-F1
#
_entry.id   AF-A0A6M2A0G2-F1
#
_cell.length_a   1.000
_cell.length_b   1.000
_cell.length_c   1.000
_cell.angle_alpha   90.00
_cell.angle_beta   90.00
_cell.angle_gamma   90.00
#
_symmetry.space_group_name_H-M   'P 1'
#
loop_
_entity.id
_entity.type
_entity.pdbx_description
1 polymer ?
#
loop_
_entity_poly.entity_id
_entity_poly.type
_entity_poly.pdbx_seq_one_letter_code
_entity_poly.pdbx_strand_id
1 'polypeptide(L)' 'MSEKLFDELIALQEEKVFRLAEKIIPHITRDDILQPNDFPALENHPFFRYEEGVLEGLRTARMALRAKTCE' A
#
# COMPACT_ATOMS: atom_id res chain seq x y z
N MET A 1 12.19 -17.10 6.01
CA MET A 1 11.78 -17.24 4.59
C MET A 1 10.50 -16.46 4.30
N SER A 2 9.42 -16.70 5.05
CA SER A 2 8.13 -16.03 4.83
C SER A 2 8.15 -14.51 5.04
N GLU A 3 8.92 -13.98 5.99
CA GLU A 3 8.99 -12.52 6.20
C GLU A 3 9.58 -11.75 5.01
N LYS A 4 10.69 -12.25 4.44
CA LYS A 4 11.32 -11.61 3.27
C LYS A 4 10.37 -11.56 2.08
N LEU A 5 9.57 -12.61 1.88
CA LEU A 5 8.56 -12.64 0.84
C LEU A 5 7.49 -11.56 1.07
N PHE A 6 7.03 -11.37 2.31
CA PHE A 6 6.08 -10.31 2.63
C PHE A 6 6.67 -8.91 2.40
N ASP A 7 7.94 -8.70 2.74
CA ASP A 7 8.61 -7.42 2.49
C ASP A 7 8.73 -7.13 0.99
N GLU A 8 9.06 -8.13 0.17
CA GLU A 8 9.08 -8.01 -1.29
C GLU A 8 7.68 -7.73 -1.87
N LEU A 9 6.64 -8.45 -1.41
CA LEU A 9 5.26 -8.24 -1.84
C LEU A 9 4.74 -6.85 -1.48
N ILE A 10 5.05 -6.37 -0.27
CA ILE A 10 4.69 -5.03 0.18
C ILE A 10 5.38 -3.98 -0.69
N ALA A 11 6.69 -4.11 -0.94
CA ALA A 11 7.43 -3.15 -1.76
C ALA A 11 6.89 -3.08 -3.21
N LEU A 12 6.55 -4.23 -3.81
CA LEU A 12 5.94 -4.28 -5.14
C LEU A 12 4.55 -3.62 -5.16
N GLN A 13 3.75 -3.85 -4.12
CA GLN A 13 2.42 -3.27 -4.02
C GLN A 13 2.49 -1.75 -3.75
N GLU A 14 3.43 -1.28 -2.93
CA GLU A 14 3.68 0.15 -2.69
C GLU A 14 4.05 0.88 -3.98
N GLU A 15 4.91 0.29 -4.80
CA GLU A 15 5.28 0.83 -6.11
C GLU A 15 4.07 0.89 -7.06
N LYS A 16 3.21 -0.14 -7.03
CA LYS A 16 1.99 -0.18 -7.84
C LYS A 16 1.00 0.92 -7.43
N VAL A 17 0.77 1.09 -6.13
CA VAL A 17 -0.08 2.16 -5.57
C VAL A 17 0.49 3.53 -5.94
N PHE A 18 1.81 3.73 -5.81
CA PHE A 18 2.48 4.97 -6.19
C PHE A 18 2.27 5.31 -7.67
N ARG A 19 2.54 4.38 -8.58
CA ARG A 19 2.35 4.60 -10.03
C ARG A 19 0.90 4.87 -10.40
N LEU A 20 -0.05 4.31 -9.66
CA LEU A 20 -1.46 4.60 -9.87
C LEU A 20 -1.81 6.01 -9.37
N ALA A 21 -1.30 6.40 -8.21
CA ALA A 21 -1.47 7.73 -7.66
C ALA A 21 -0.89 8.80 -8.60
N GLU A 22 0.32 8.60 -9.11
CA GLU A 22 1.01 9.52 -10.03
C GLU A 22 0.25 9.72 -11.35
N LYS A 23 -0.46 8.68 -11.82
CA LYS A 23 -1.34 8.78 -13.00
C LYS A 23 -2.59 9.62 -12.74
N ILE A 24 -3.08 9.66 -11.51
CA ILE A 24 -4.28 10.41 -11.12
C ILE A 24 -3.91 11.86 -10.78
N ILE A 25 -2.84 12.04 -10.01
CA ILE A 25 -2.32 13.33 -9.56
C ILE A 25 -0.85 13.43 -10.00
N PRO A 26 -0.56 14.20 -11.07
CA PRO A 26 0.81 14.43 -11.50
C PRO A 26 1.66 15.05 -10.38
N HIS A 27 2.92 14.62 -10.27
CA HIS A 27 3.88 15.10 -9.27
C HIS A 27 3.55 14.76 -7.81
N ILE A 28 2.64 13.81 -7.55
CA ILE A 28 2.40 13.33 -6.20
C ILE A 28 3.66 12.67 -5.62
N THR A 29 3.90 12.91 -4.33
CA THR A 29 5.04 12.32 -3.62
C THR A 29 4.64 11.04 -2.90
N ARG A 30 5.64 10.28 -2.44
CA ARG A 30 5.39 9.09 -1.61
C ARG A 30 4.78 9.44 -0.25
N ASP A 31 5.12 10.60 0.29
CA ASP A 31 4.60 11.06 1.57
C ASP A 31 3.11 11.40 1.46
N ASP A 32 2.68 11.97 0.33
CA ASP A 32 1.27 12.27 0.05
C ASP A 32 0.39 11.01 0.03
N ILE A 33 0.93 9.86 -0.38
CA ILE A 33 0.22 8.57 -0.40
C ILE A 33 0.00 8.01 1.01
N LEU A 34 0.78 8.46 2.00
CA LEU A 34 0.54 8.10 3.41
C LEU A 34 -0.72 8.78 3.96
N GLN A 35 -1.19 9.86 3.32
CA GLN A 35 -2.37 10.62 3.70
C GLN A 35 -3.34 10.75 2.49
N PRO A 36 -3.80 9.65 1.88
CA PRO A 36 -4.54 9.71 0.62
C PRO A 36 -5.91 10.38 0.76
N ASN A 37 -6.44 10.51 1.99
CA ASN A 37 -7.69 11.20 2.29
C ASN A 37 -7.59 12.73 2.11
N ASP A 38 -6.37 13.29 2.11
CA ASP A 38 -6.18 14.72 1.83
C ASP A 38 -6.35 15.04 0.33
N PHE A 39 -6.44 14.00 -0.51
CA PHE A 39 -6.60 14.10 -1.95
C PHE A 39 -7.93 13.48 -2.38
N PRO A 40 -9.01 14.28 -2.56
CA PRO A 40 -10.31 13.77 -3.00
C PRO A 40 -10.25 12.99 -4.32
N ALA A 41 -9.28 13.31 -5.17
CA ALA A 41 -9.03 12.59 -6.43
C ALA A 41 -8.54 11.15 -6.22
N LEU A 42 -7.82 10.87 -5.13
CA LEU A 42 -7.41 9.50 -4.76
C LEU A 42 -8.48 8.79 -3.95
N GLU A 43 -9.06 9.50 -2.98
CA GLU A 43 -10.09 8.94 -2.09
C GLU A 43 -11.30 8.41 -2.88
N ASN A 44 -11.74 9.17 -3.90
CA ASN A 44 -12.89 8.78 -4.72
C ASN A 44 -12.52 7.89 -5.92
N HIS A 45 -11.25 7.51 -6.09
CA HIS A 45 -10.82 6.70 -7.23
C HIS A 45 -10.88 5.20 -6.88
N PRO A 46 -11.84 4.43 -7.43
CA PRO A 46 -12.13 3.06 -6.98
C PRO A 46 -10.94 2.11 -7.15
N PHE A 47 -10.18 2.23 -8.24
CA PHE A 47 -9.00 1.40 -8.44
C PHE A 47 -7.87 1.74 -7.46
N PHE A 48 -7.74 3.02 -7.07
CA PHE A 48 -6.71 3.41 -6.12
C PHE A 48 -7.04 2.86 -4.73
N ARG A 49 -8.28 3.05 -4.29
CA ARG A 49 -8.79 2.49 -3.03
C ARG A 49 -8.67 0.97 -2.96
N TYR A 50 -8.92 0.27 -4.06
CA TYR A 50 -8.74 -1.18 -4.11
C TYR A 50 -7.27 -1.59 -3.88
N GLU A 51 -6.34 -0.99 -4.63
CA GLU A 51 -4.92 -1.33 -4.52
C GLU A 51 -4.31 -0.93 -3.17
N GLU A 52 -4.79 0.18 -2.58
CA GLU A 52 -4.46 0.60 -1.21
C GLU A 52 -4.97 -0.43 -0.18
N GLY A 53 -6.22 -0.89 -0.32
CA GLY A 53 -6.75 -1.95 0.54
C GLY A 53 -5.97 -3.27 0.44
N VAL A 54 -5.47 -3.63 -0.75
CA VAL A 54 -4.59 -4.80 -0.92
C VAL A 54 -3.26 -4.61 -0.17
N LEU A 55 -2.67 -3.41 -0.24
CA LEU A 55 -1.44 -3.08 0.48
C LEU A 55 -1.64 -3.22 2.01
N GLU A 56 -2.75 -2.69 2.54
CA GLU A 56 -3.09 -2.81 3.96
C GLU A 56 -3.35 -4.27 4.37
N GLY A 57 -3.97 -5.06 3.49
CA GLY A 57 -4.11 -6.51 3.68
C GLY A 57 -2.77 -7.23 3.80
N LEU A 58 -1.80 -6.91 2.94
CA LEU A 58 -0.45 -7.49 2.99
C LEU A 58 0.29 -7.11 4.28
N ARG A 59 0.18 -5.84 4.70
CA ARG A 59 0.76 -5.35 5.95
C ARG A 59 0.16 -6.06 7.16
N THR A 60 -1.17 -6.22 7.18
CA THR A 60 -1.90 -6.96 8.22
C THR A 60 -1.47 -8.42 8.29
N ALA A 61 -1.37 -9.09 7.14
CA ALA A 61 -0.91 -10.48 7.07
C ALA A 61 0.54 -10.64 7.57
N ARG A 62 1.44 -9.70 7.22
CA ARG A 62 2.82 -9.67 7.76
C ARG A 62 2.83 -9.51 9.28
N MET A 63 1.99 -8.62 9.83
CA MET A 63 1.86 -8.44 11.28
C MET A 63 1.37 -9.71 11.98
N ALA A 64 0.37 -10.39 11.41
CA ALA A 64 -0.16 -11.63 11.95
C ALA A 64 0.90 -12.75 11.94
N LEU A 65 1.68 -12.85 10.85
CA LEU A 65 2.81 -13.79 10.76
C LEU A 65 3.86 -13.49 11.84
N ARG A 66 4.21 -12.21 12.03
CA ARG A 66 5.17 -11.79 13.08
C ARG A 66 4.70 -12.16 14.47
N ALA A 67 3.44 -11.88 14.79
CA ALA A 67 2.85 -12.25 16.07
C ALA A 67 2.96 -13.76 16.32
N LYS A 68 2.62 -14.58 15.32
CA LYS A 68 2.73 -16.04 15.38
C LYS A 68 4.15 -16.57 15.59
N THR A 69 5.17 -15.86 15.11
CA THR A 69 6.58 -16.27 15.24
C THR A 69 7.27 -15.74 16.50
N CYS A 70 6.66 -14.78 17.19
CA CYS A 70 7.15 -14.27 18.48
C CYS A 70 6.57 -15.03 19.69
N GLU A 71 5.56 -15.88 19.49
CA GLU A 71 5.07 -16.91 20.42
C GLU A 71 5.99 -18.14 20.43
#